data_AF-A0A4Q3KH97-F1
#
_entry.id   AF-A0A4Q3KH97-F1
#
_cell.length_a   1.000
_cell.length_b   1.000
_cell.length_c   1.000
_cell.angle_alpha   90.00
_cell.angle_beta   90.00
_cell.angle_gamma   90.00
#
_symmetry.space_group_name_H-M   'P 1'
#
loop_
_entity.id
_entity.type
_entity.pdbx_description
1 polymer ?
#
loop_
_entity_poly.entity_id
_entity_poly.type
_entity_poly.pdbx_seq_one_letter_code
_entity_poly.pdbx_strand_id
1 'polypeptide(L)'
;MGWLTTSPDASFVVPQLGSPFRLVSQPIVFDERGIAFNNFTVLDSAGNKAVANGHLLTPNLIDYTFDLRVTTDKFLAVKSQRTKDNTLYYGRLVVDSDTRLTGPLSLIKIDTHATVAKGSDLTVENPAVDPSVVAREGIVQFVDKSVKINPRLAKRLAEADSLAQAGTIGYDITAQITINDDTPFTFVVDPVSGDNLRVRAAGTLTTNIDPAGNITLSGRLDVRRGKYKLSLYGLVTREFIITKGSSIVWSGDPYNADLNITAVYKVKAAPADLLAAQGTNDAASNNVARNAMNFNVLIKVTDQLSKPTIGFDITVPQSELNNSVAGQVDAI
;
A
#
# COMPACT_ATOMS: atom_id res chain seq x y z
N MET A 1 -22.25 -38.16 12.98
CA MET A 1 -20.99 -37.39 13.06
C MET A 1 -19.90 -38.17 12.34
N GLY A 2 -19.20 -37.52 11.41
CA GLY A 2 -18.07 -38.10 10.68
C GLY A 2 -16.90 -37.12 10.67
N TRP A 3 -15.70 -37.59 10.34
CA TRP A 3 -14.54 -36.73 10.15
C TRP A 3 -13.75 -37.13 8.91
N LEU A 4 -13.10 -36.13 8.30
CA LEU A 4 -12.06 -36.31 7.29
C LEU A 4 -10.77 -35.75 7.84
N THR A 5 -9.62 -36.20 7.36
CA THR A 5 -8.33 -35.59 7.71
C THR A 5 -7.74 -34.92 6.49
N THR A 6 -7.32 -33.67 6.67
CA THR A 6 -6.55 -32.95 5.65
C THR A 6 -5.20 -33.63 5.43
N SER A 7 -4.75 -33.60 4.18
CA SER A 7 -3.43 -34.12 3.82
C SER A 7 -2.34 -33.06 4.08
N PRO A 8 -1.17 -33.43 4.61
CA PRO A 8 -0.09 -32.48 4.95
C PRO A 8 0.60 -31.83 3.73
N ASP A 9 0.35 -32.34 2.53
CA ASP A 9 0.76 -31.83 1.22
C ASP A 9 -0.30 -30.94 0.55
N ALA A 10 -1.50 -30.81 1.13
CA ALA A 10 -2.52 -29.90 0.62
C ALA A 10 -2.06 -28.44 0.78
N SER A 11 -2.04 -27.72 -0.34
CA SER A 11 -1.67 -26.31 -0.39
C SER A 11 -2.50 -25.56 -1.44
N PHE A 12 -2.64 -24.25 -1.24
CA PHE A 12 -3.32 -23.37 -2.17
C PHE A 12 -2.58 -22.04 -2.27
N VAL A 13 -2.76 -21.35 -3.39
CA VAL A 13 -2.20 -20.03 -3.64
C VAL A 13 -3.34 -19.10 -4.01
N VAL A 14 -3.39 -17.94 -3.38
CA VAL A 14 -4.23 -16.82 -3.83
C VAL A 14 -3.35 -15.92 -4.69
N PRO A 15 -3.50 -15.88 -6.03
CA PRO A 15 -2.56 -15.20 -6.92
C PRO A 15 -2.29 -13.75 -6.55
N GLN A 16 -3.32 -13.03 -6.08
CA GLN A 16 -3.23 -11.64 -5.63
C GLN A 16 -2.29 -11.47 -4.43
N LEU A 17 -2.24 -12.46 -3.53
CA LEU A 17 -1.40 -12.41 -2.33
C LEU A 17 0.02 -12.94 -2.57
N GLY A 18 0.20 -13.81 -3.57
CA GLY A 18 1.48 -14.43 -3.92
C GLY A 18 2.04 -15.43 -2.89
N SER A 19 1.47 -15.49 -1.68
CA SER A 19 1.85 -16.44 -0.63
C SER A 19 1.18 -17.80 -0.85
N PRO A 20 1.94 -18.91 -0.89
CA PRO A 20 1.36 -20.25 -0.75
C PRO A 20 0.95 -20.50 0.70
N PHE A 21 -0.22 -21.07 0.89
CA PHE A 21 -0.76 -21.50 2.17
C PHE A 21 -0.86 -23.02 2.20
N ARG A 22 -0.56 -23.61 3.36
CA ARG A 22 -0.52 -25.07 3.55
C ARG A 22 -1.47 -25.49 4.66
N LEU A 23 -2.13 -26.62 4.44
CA LEU A 23 -2.88 -27.29 5.51
C LEU A 23 -1.95 -28.22 6.28
N VAL A 24 -2.15 -28.30 7.59
CA VAL A 24 -1.56 -29.37 8.41
C VAL A 24 -2.47 -30.59 8.39
N SER A 25 -1.96 -31.75 8.79
CA SER A 25 -2.82 -32.92 9.00
C SER A 25 -3.66 -32.71 10.27
N GLN A 26 -4.97 -32.52 10.10
CA GLN A 26 -5.92 -32.23 11.17
C GLN A 26 -7.33 -32.71 10.78
N PRO A 27 -8.21 -33.01 11.76
CA PRO A 27 -9.57 -33.42 11.46
C PRO A 27 -10.42 -32.24 10.98
N ILE A 28 -11.26 -32.51 9.99
CA ILE A 28 -12.41 -31.73 9.58
C ILE A 28 -13.63 -32.49 10.09
N VAL A 29 -14.37 -31.89 11.02
CA VAL A 29 -15.49 -32.57 11.71
C VAL A 29 -16.80 -32.17 11.04
N PHE A 30 -17.64 -33.15 10.75
CA PHE A 30 -18.99 -32.96 10.22
C PHE A 30 -20.01 -33.25 11.31
N ASP A 31 -20.81 -32.24 11.65
CA ASP A 31 -21.92 -32.31 12.60
C ASP A 31 -23.26 -32.01 11.89
N GLU A 32 -24.36 -31.99 12.65
CA GLU A 32 -25.72 -31.77 12.10
C GLU A 32 -25.91 -30.39 11.47
N ARG A 33 -25.04 -29.41 11.77
CA ARG A 33 -25.12 -28.04 11.24
C ARG A 33 -24.27 -27.85 9.99
N GLY A 34 -23.29 -28.72 9.75
CA GLY A 34 -22.35 -28.63 8.65
C GLY A 34 -20.94 -29.03 9.04
N ILE A 35 -19.97 -28.19 8.67
CA ILE A 35 -18.55 -28.44 8.90
C ILE A 35 -18.06 -27.60 10.08
N ALA A 36 -17.59 -28.27 11.12
CA ALA A 36 -17.07 -27.65 12.33
C ALA A 36 -15.54 -27.45 12.23
N PHE A 37 -15.11 -26.22 12.53
CA PHE A 37 -13.72 -25.82 12.62
C PHE A 37 -13.38 -25.57 14.09
N ASN A 38 -12.52 -26.42 14.64
CA ASN A 38 -12.04 -26.31 16.03
C ASN A 38 -10.52 -26.19 16.01
N ASN A 39 -10.02 -24.97 16.21
CA ASN A 39 -8.61 -24.61 16.06
C ASN A 39 -8.01 -25.08 14.72
N PHE A 40 -8.78 -24.97 13.65
CA PHE A 40 -8.35 -25.39 12.33
C PHE A 40 -7.22 -24.50 11.83
N THR A 41 -6.05 -25.08 11.60
CA THR A 41 -4.81 -24.36 11.36
C THR A 41 -4.45 -24.34 9.89
N VAL A 42 -4.16 -23.15 9.35
CA VAL A 42 -3.53 -22.94 8.05
C VAL A 42 -2.16 -22.33 8.29
N LEU A 43 -1.15 -22.82 7.58
CA LEU A 43 0.22 -22.30 7.67
C LEU A 43 0.53 -21.39 6.48
N ASP A 44 1.22 -20.29 6.74
CA ASP A 44 1.86 -19.50 5.68
C ASP A 44 3.18 -20.14 5.21
N SER A 45 3.84 -19.49 4.23
CA SER A 45 5.13 -19.94 3.70
C SER A 45 6.32 -19.85 4.67
N ALA A 46 6.15 -19.19 5.81
CA ALA A 46 7.14 -19.08 6.89
C ALA A 46 6.82 -19.98 8.10
N GLY A 47 5.71 -20.73 8.04
CA GLY A 47 5.25 -21.62 9.10
C GLY A 47 4.43 -20.94 10.21
N ASN A 48 4.06 -19.67 10.07
CA ASN A 48 3.16 -19.01 11.01
C ASN A 48 1.71 -19.45 10.77
N LYS A 49 0.89 -19.34 11.81
CA LYS A 49 -0.45 -19.95 11.86
C LYS A 49 -1.56 -18.92 11.68
N ALA A 50 -2.53 -19.25 10.84
CA ALA A 50 -3.89 -18.74 10.91
C ALA A 50 -4.77 -19.83 11.53
N VAL A 51 -5.55 -19.48 12.55
CA VAL A 51 -6.39 -20.43 13.29
C VAL A 51 -7.85 -20.03 13.13
N ALA A 52 -8.64 -20.93 12.56
CA ALA A 52 -10.07 -20.76 12.33
C ALA A 52 -10.90 -21.55 13.35
N ASN A 53 -11.92 -20.90 13.89
CA ASN A 53 -12.91 -21.47 14.80
C ASN A 53 -14.33 -21.12 14.34
N GLY A 54 -15.26 -22.06 14.46
CA GLY A 54 -16.68 -21.86 14.12
C GLY A 54 -17.20 -22.90 13.13
N HIS A 55 -18.14 -22.49 12.28
CA HIS A 55 -18.82 -23.40 11.36
C HIS A 55 -18.86 -22.87 9.94
N LEU A 56 -18.77 -23.80 8.98
CA LEU A 56 -19.34 -23.61 7.67
C LEU A 56 -20.69 -24.34 7.67
N LEU A 57 -21.74 -23.56 7.87
CA LEU A 57 -23.11 -24.05 8.00
C LEU A 57 -23.64 -24.49 6.64
N THR A 58 -24.29 -25.64 6.59
CA THR A 58 -24.90 -26.13 5.35
C THR A 58 -26.02 -27.13 5.60
N PRO A 59 -27.18 -26.98 4.95
CA PRO A 59 -28.27 -27.96 5.03
C PRO A 59 -28.07 -29.16 4.09
N ASN A 60 -27.25 -29.03 3.04
CA ASN A 60 -27.22 -29.97 1.91
C ASN A 60 -25.82 -30.17 1.28
N LEU A 61 -24.75 -29.62 1.88
CA LEU A 61 -23.38 -29.64 1.35
C LEU A 61 -23.21 -28.96 -0.03
N ILE A 62 -24.18 -28.13 -0.43
CA ILE A 62 -24.18 -27.33 -1.66
C ILE A 62 -24.23 -25.85 -1.28
N ASP A 63 -25.19 -25.48 -0.44
CA ASP A 63 -25.36 -24.12 0.07
C ASP A 63 -24.58 -23.96 1.36
N TYR A 64 -23.57 -23.10 1.34
CA TYR A 64 -22.71 -22.85 2.50
C TYR A 64 -22.87 -21.43 3.00
N THR A 65 -22.91 -21.29 4.33
CA THR A 65 -22.88 -20.01 5.04
C THR A 65 -21.72 -20.02 6.02
N PHE A 66 -20.85 -19.03 5.90
CA PHE A 66 -19.73 -18.85 6.83
C PHE A 66 -20.26 -18.36 8.18
N ASP A 67 -19.69 -18.94 9.24
CA ASP A 67 -19.75 -18.42 10.59
C ASP A 67 -18.42 -18.71 11.30
N LEU A 68 -17.36 -18.08 10.81
CA LEU A 68 -15.99 -18.37 11.22
C LEU A 68 -15.33 -17.15 11.86
N ARG A 69 -14.54 -17.39 12.90
CA ARG A 69 -13.57 -16.43 13.44
C ARG A 69 -12.18 -16.96 13.13
N VAL A 70 -11.35 -16.14 12.51
CA VAL A 70 -9.97 -16.47 12.12
C VAL A 70 -9.03 -15.50 12.80
N THR A 71 -8.06 -16.03 13.54
CA THR A 71 -7.03 -15.24 14.20
C THR A 71 -5.65 -15.56 13.66
N THR A 72 -4.79 -14.56 13.55
CA THR A 72 -3.40 -14.72 13.11
C THR A 72 -2.42 -14.06 14.06
N ASP A 73 -1.22 -14.65 14.17
CA ASP A 73 -0.05 -14.08 14.87
C ASP A 73 1.16 -14.21 13.95
N LYS A 74 1.74 -13.07 13.57
CA LYS A 74 2.85 -12.88 12.64
C LYS A 74 2.65 -13.58 11.30
N PHE A 75 1.43 -13.55 10.79
CA PHE A 75 1.10 -14.29 9.58
C PHE A 75 1.49 -13.53 8.32
N LEU A 76 2.24 -14.18 7.45
CA LEU A 76 2.72 -13.70 6.17
C LEU A 76 1.58 -13.73 5.13
N ALA A 77 0.69 -12.76 5.24
CA ALA A 77 -0.49 -12.63 4.39
C ALA A 77 -0.14 -12.35 2.92
N VAL A 78 0.87 -11.51 2.65
CA VAL A 78 1.31 -11.16 1.29
C VAL A 78 2.79 -11.45 1.11
N LYS A 79 3.12 -12.13 0.02
CA LYS A 79 4.48 -12.34 -0.46
C LYS A 79 4.44 -12.34 -1.99
N SER A 80 4.35 -11.15 -2.56
CA SER A 80 4.24 -10.97 -4.02
C SER A 80 5.44 -10.22 -4.58
N GLN A 81 5.70 -10.43 -5.86
CA GLN A 81 6.68 -9.68 -6.63
C GLN A 81 5.94 -8.83 -7.65
N ARG A 82 6.57 -7.73 -8.08
CA ARG A 82 6.05 -6.91 -9.17
C ARG A 82 5.99 -7.74 -10.45
N THR A 83 4.83 -7.85 -11.08
CA THR A 83 4.64 -8.54 -12.36
C THR A 83 3.96 -7.63 -13.36
N LYS A 84 3.80 -8.09 -14.62
CA LYS A 84 3.00 -7.35 -15.61
C LYS A 84 1.50 -7.33 -15.26
N ASP A 85 1.03 -8.34 -14.55
CA ASP A 85 -0.38 -8.51 -14.18
C ASP A 85 -0.71 -7.93 -12.80
N ASN A 86 0.31 -7.59 -12.00
CA ASN A 86 0.18 -6.89 -10.74
C ASN A 86 1.36 -5.94 -10.52
N THR A 87 1.14 -4.68 -10.89
CA THR A 87 2.08 -3.56 -10.66
C THR A 87 1.67 -2.72 -9.45
N LEU A 88 0.38 -2.70 -9.10
CA LEU A 88 -0.18 -1.81 -8.10
C LEU A 88 0.42 -2.00 -6.70
N TYR A 89 0.64 -3.25 -6.28
CA TYR A 89 1.27 -3.53 -4.99
C TYR A 89 2.07 -4.83 -5.01
N TYR A 90 3.18 -4.82 -4.27
CA TYR A 90 4.02 -6.00 -4.11
C TYR A 90 4.91 -5.91 -2.87
N GLY A 91 5.53 -7.03 -2.51
CA GLY A 91 6.44 -7.12 -1.37
C GLY A 91 5.91 -8.06 -0.29
N ARG A 92 6.18 -7.72 0.97
CA ARG A 92 5.87 -8.55 2.12
C ARG A 92 4.92 -7.86 3.08
N LEU A 93 3.82 -8.52 3.44
CA LEU A 93 2.91 -8.06 4.49
C LEU A 93 2.74 -9.16 5.55
N VAL A 94 3.14 -8.84 6.77
CA VAL A 94 2.97 -9.69 7.96
C VAL A 94 1.93 -9.03 8.86
N VAL A 95 0.94 -9.78 9.32
CA VAL A 95 -0.19 -9.26 10.09
C VAL A 95 -0.54 -10.14 11.29
N ASP A 96 -0.89 -9.46 12.36
CA ASP A 96 -1.69 -10.01 13.45
C ASP A 96 -3.13 -9.60 13.19
N SER A 97 -4.08 -10.52 13.21
CA SER A 97 -5.48 -10.17 12.93
C SER A 97 -6.48 -10.99 13.73
N ASP A 98 -7.66 -10.40 13.87
CA ASP A 98 -8.87 -11.04 14.33
C ASP A 98 -9.98 -10.73 13.31
N THR A 99 -10.41 -11.76 12.60
CA THR A 99 -11.29 -11.65 11.44
C THR A 99 -12.55 -12.47 11.68
N ARG A 100 -13.72 -11.86 11.51
CA ARG A 100 -15.01 -12.53 11.42
C ARG A 100 -15.42 -12.69 9.95
N LEU A 101 -15.66 -13.93 9.54
CA LEU A 101 -16.13 -14.30 8.21
C LEU A 101 -17.55 -14.85 8.35
N THR A 102 -18.52 -14.17 7.75
CA THR A 102 -19.94 -14.54 7.84
C THR A 102 -20.65 -14.47 6.49
N GLY A 103 -21.87 -15.01 6.42
CA GLY A 103 -22.73 -14.86 5.25
C GLY A 103 -22.59 -16.01 4.24
N PRO A 104 -23.51 -16.08 3.25
CA PRO A 104 -23.53 -17.16 2.27
C PRO A 104 -22.37 -17.04 1.26
N LEU A 105 -22.07 -18.11 0.53
CA LEU A 105 -21.09 -18.07 -0.58
C LEU A 105 -21.41 -17.01 -1.65
N SER A 106 -22.68 -16.64 -1.82
CA SER A 106 -23.08 -15.58 -2.76
C SER A 106 -22.73 -14.17 -2.27
N LEU A 107 -22.57 -13.98 -0.94
CA LEU A 107 -22.19 -12.70 -0.35
C LEU A 107 -21.41 -12.94 0.95
N ILE A 108 -20.08 -12.95 0.81
CA ILE A 108 -19.16 -13.19 1.91
C ILE A 108 -18.91 -11.87 2.64
N LYS A 109 -19.21 -11.83 3.93
CA LYS A 109 -18.96 -10.68 4.81
C LYS A 109 -17.69 -10.89 5.62
N ILE A 110 -16.79 -9.92 5.57
CA ILE A 110 -15.50 -9.94 6.27
C ILE A 110 -15.41 -8.71 7.15
N ASP A 111 -15.34 -8.91 8.46
CA ASP A 111 -14.98 -7.86 9.43
C ASP A 111 -13.62 -8.22 10.00
N THR A 112 -12.63 -7.33 9.90
CA THR A 112 -11.28 -7.63 10.39
C THR A 112 -10.63 -6.46 11.10
N HIS A 113 -9.98 -6.78 12.21
CA HIS A 113 -9.05 -5.90 12.89
C HIS A 113 -7.65 -6.48 12.68
N ALA A 114 -6.79 -5.72 12.01
CA ALA A 114 -5.44 -6.16 11.67
C ALA A 114 -4.39 -5.16 12.16
N THR A 115 -3.25 -5.67 12.62
CA THR A 115 -2.07 -4.88 12.96
C THR A 115 -0.92 -5.33 12.08
N VAL A 116 -0.28 -4.39 11.39
CA VAL A 116 0.91 -4.66 10.59
C VAL A 116 2.07 -5.00 11.52
N ALA A 117 2.64 -6.19 11.33
CA ALA A 117 3.68 -6.71 12.18
C ALA A 117 5.07 -6.52 11.56
N LYS A 118 6.09 -6.55 12.42
CA LYS A 118 7.50 -6.45 12.04
C LYS A 118 7.87 -7.49 10.97
N GLY A 119 8.66 -7.04 10.00
CA GLY A 119 9.01 -7.84 8.83
C GLY A 119 8.26 -7.42 7.57
N SER A 120 7.14 -6.72 7.69
CA SER A 120 6.50 -6.12 6.52
C SER A 120 7.42 -5.15 5.78
N ASP A 121 7.33 -5.15 4.46
CA ASP A 121 7.99 -4.26 3.51
C ASP A 121 7.16 -4.26 2.23
N LEU A 122 6.05 -3.52 2.28
CA LEU A 122 5.10 -3.42 1.17
C LEU A 122 5.47 -2.22 0.31
N THR A 123 5.37 -2.41 -1.00
CA THR A 123 5.48 -1.37 -2.01
C THR A 123 4.16 -1.20 -2.72
N VAL A 124 3.74 0.05 -2.90
CA VAL A 124 2.55 0.44 -3.67
C VAL A 124 3.00 1.39 -4.77
N GLU A 125 2.53 1.17 -5.99
CA GLU A 125 2.81 2.06 -7.12
C GLU A 125 1.64 3.02 -7.35
N ASN A 126 1.96 4.22 -7.85
CA ASN A 126 0.96 5.19 -8.24
C ASN A 126 0.01 4.60 -9.31
N PRO A 127 -1.29 4.50 -9.03
CA PRO A 127 -2.26 3.90 -9.95
C PRO A 127 -2.42 4.68 -11.25
N ALA A 128 -2.07 5.97 -11.30
CA ALA A 128 -2.09 6.77 -12.53
C ALA A 128 -1.14 6.23 -13.62
N VAL A 129 -0.17 5.39 -13.24
CA VAL A 129 0.78 4.76 -14.16
C VAL A 129 0.23 3.45 -14.75
N ASP A 130 -0.87 2.92 -14.20
CA ASP A 130 -1.53 1.72 -14.71
C ASP A 130 -2.64 2.09 -15.71
N PRO A 131 -2.49 1.73 -17.01
CA PRO A 131 -3.51 1.98 -18.02
C PRO A 131 -4.88 1.37 -17.69
N SER A 132 -4.92 0.30 -16.89
CA SER A 132 -6.15 -0.39 -16.50
C SER A 132 -6.95 0.35 -15.41
N VAL A 133 -6.28 1.19 -14.60
CA VAL A 133 -6.94 2.05 -13.60
C VAL A 133 -7.44 3.33 -14.25
N VAL A 134 -6.68 3.90 -15.19
CA VAL A 134 -7.10 5.06 -16.01
C VAL A 134 -8.29 4.72 -16.91
N ALA A 135 -8.38 3.47 -17.38
CA ALA A 135 -9.49 3.00 -18.21
C ALA A 135 -10.86 2.92 -17.51
N ARG A 136 -10.96 3.18 -16.20
CA ARG A 136 -12.26 3.24 -15.50
C ARG A 136 -13.00 4.57 -15.70
N GLU A 137 -12.38 5.58 -16.30
CA GLU A 137 -13.09 6.77 -16.81
C GLU A 137 -13.36 6.62 -18.32
N GLY A 138 -14.57 6.15 -18.66
CA GLY A 138 -15.23 6.53 -19.91
C GLY A 138 -14.92 5.72 -21.18
N ILE A 139 -15.13 4.40 -21.18
CA ILE A 139 -15.35 3.67 -22.44
C ILE A 139 -16.84 3.37 -22.62
N VAL A 140 -17.51 4.18 -23.44
CA VAL A 140 -18.70 3.72 -24.16
C VAL A 140 -18.22 2.69 -25.18
N GLN A 141 -18.39 1.41 -24.88
CA GLN A 141 -18.08 0.35 -25.82
C GLN A 141 -19.20 0.27 -26.87
N PHE A 142 -18.99 0.90 -28.03
CA PHE A 142 -19.83 0.65 -29.19
C PHE A 142 -19.53 -0.75 -29.71
N VAL A 143 -20.44 -1.69 -29.44
CA VAL A 143 -20.43 -3.01 -30.08
C VAL A 143 -21.06 -2.90 -31.46
N ASP A 144 -20.27 -3.12 -32.50
CA ASP A 144 -20.78 -3.31 -33.86
C ASP A 144 -21.56 -4.63 -33.92
N LYS A 145 -22.88 -4.55 -34.06
CA LYS A 145 -23.83 -5.70 -34.02
C LYS A 145 -23.86 -6.52 -35.32
N SER A 146 -22.90 -6.38 -36.22
CA SER A 146 -22.97 -6.99 -37.56
C SER A 146 -22.07 -8.22 -37.78
N VAL A 147 -21.30 -8.68 -36.79
CA VAL A 147 -20.41 -9.83 -36.98
C VAL A 147 -21.17 -11.15 -36.83
N LYS A 148 -21.33 -11.90 -37.93
CA LYS A 148 -21.83 -13.29 -37.90
C LYS A 148 -20.79 -14.19 -37.23
N ILE A 149 -21.03 -14.50 -35.95
CA ILE A 149 -20.16 -15.33 -35.12
C ILE A 149 -20.21 -16.80 -35.59
N ASN A 150 -19.04 -17.41 -35.78
CA ASN A 150 -18.86 -18.82 -36.08
C ASN A 150 -19.51 -19.70 -34.98
N PRO A 151 -20.28 -20.76 -35.31
CA PRO A 151 -20.99 -21.58 -34.32
C PRO A 151 -20.09 -22.25 -33.27
N ARG A 152 -18.79 -22.48 -33.56
CA ARG A 152 -17.82 -22.95 -32.55
C ARG A 152 -17.39 -21.87 -31.57
N LEU A 153 -17.35 -20.61 -32.02
CA LEU A 153 -17.09 -19.46 -31.16
C LEU A 153 -18.34 -19.11 -30.33
N ALA A 154 -19.55 -19.26 -30.90
CA ALA A 154 -20.81 -19.11 -30.18
C ALA A 154 -20.96 -20.14 -29.04
N LYS A 155 -20.54 -21.39 -29.25
CA LYS A 155 -20.56 -22.41 -28.19
C LYS A 155 -19.56 -22.12 -27.07
N ARG A 156 -18.35 -21.64 -27.40
CA ARG A 156 -17.35 -21.22 -26.40
C ARG A 156 -17.75 -19.96 -25.63
N LEU A 157 -18.43 -19.03 -26.30
CA LEU A 157 -18.99 -17.83 -25.66
C LEU A 157 -20.18 -18.19 -24.78
N ALA A 158 -21.03 -19.16 -25.17
CA ALA A 158 -22.11 -19.68 -24.33
C ALA A 158 -21.60 -20.49 -23.12
N GLU A 159 -20.49 -21.21 -23.26
CA GLU A 159 -19.80 -21.88 -22.14
C GLU A 159 -19.08 -20.87 -21.21
N ALA A 160 -18.58 -19.75 -21.75
CA ALA A 160 -18.04 -18.65 -20.96
C ALA A 160 -19.15 -17.84 -20.27
N ASP A 161 -20.30 -17.64 -20.91
CA ASP A 161 -21.50 -17.03 -20.33
C ASP A 161 -22.13 -17.91 -19.26
N SER A 162 -22.12 -19.24 -19.41
CA SER A 162 -22.62 -20.15 -18.37
C SER A 162 -21.68 -20.23 -17.16
N LEU A 163 -20.37 -20.03 -17.35
CA LEU A 163 -19.39 -19.83 -16.27
C LEU A 163 -19.51 -18.44 -15.61
N ALA A 164 -19.88 -17.40 -16.37
CA ALA A 164 -20.19 -16.07 -15.84
C ALA A 164 -21.56 -16.00 -15.14
N GLN A 165 -22.49 -16.91 -15.45
CA GLN A 165 -23.79 -17.06 -14.79
C GLN A 165 -23.77 -17.96 -13.55
N ALA A 166 -22.63 -18.60 -13.22
CA ALA A 166 -22.41 -19.19 -11.91
C ALA A 166 -22.19 -18.06 -10.89
N GLY A 167 -23.31 -17.50 -10.40
CA GLY A 167 -23.46 -16.47 -9.37
C GLY A 167 -22.20 -15.71 -8.96
N THR A 168 -22.08 -14.44 -9.39
CA THR A 168 -21.04 -13.52 -8.91
C THR A 168 -20.91 -13.60 -7.40
N ILE A 169 -19.78 -14.10 -6.90
CA ILE A 169 -19.45 -14.10 -5.47
C ILE A 169 -19.25 -12.64 -5.07
N GLY A 170 -20.19 -12.10 -4.29
CA GLY A 170 -20.07 -10.77 -3.70
C GLY A 170 -19.20 -10.79 -2.45
N TYR A 171 -18.52 -9.68 -2.18
CA TYR A 171 -17.78 -9.45 -0.94
C TYR A 171 -18.28 -8.17 -0.28
N ASP A 172 -18.41 -8.19 1.05
CA ASP A 172 -18.69 -7.03 1.88
C ASP A 172 -17.63 -7.00 2.97
N ILE A 173 -16.64 -6.14 2.81
CA ILE A 173 -15.42 -6.14 3.62
C ILE A 173 -15.37 -4.84 4.41
N THR A 174 -15.21 -4.95 5.72
CA THR A 174 -14.84 -3.86 6.61
C THR A 174 -13.54 -4.24 7.30
N ALA A 175 -12.50 -3.42 7.18
CA ALA A 175 -11.22 -3.68 7.82
C ALA A 175 -10.68 -2.44 8.52
N GLN A 176 -10.29 -2.61 9.79
CA GLN A 176 -9.51 -1.64 10.53
C GLN A 176 -8.05 -2.12 10.61
N ILE A 177 -7.14 -1.35 10.04
CA ILE A 177 -5.72 -1.70 9.88
C ILE A 177 -4.89 -0.73 10.70
N THR A 178 -4.21 -1.23 11.71
CA THR A 178 -3.26 -0.47 12.53
C THR A 178 -1.85 -0.62 11.97
N ILE A 179 -1.21 0.51 11.71
CA ILE A 179 0.16 0.60 11.21
C ILE A 179 1.03 1.23 12.30
N ASN A 180 2.15 0.59 12.61
CA ASN A 180 3.19 1.07 13.52
C ASN A 180 4.45 1.46 12.73
N ASP A 181 5.37 2.18 13.38
CA ASP A 181 6.61 2.62 12.73
C ASP A 181 7.73 1.56 12.74
N ASP A 182 7.40 0.30 13.08
CA ASP A 182 8.33 -0.83 13.10
C ASP A 182 8.67 -1.37 11.71
N THR A 183 7.83 -1.08 10.71
CA THR A 183 8.04 -1.51 9.33
C THR A 183 8.03 -0.35 8.34
N PRO A 184 8.95 -0.35 7.35
CA PRO A 184 8.87 0.60 6.26
C PRO A 184 7.76 0.20 5.28
N PHE A 185 7.20 1.19 4.60
CA PHE A 185 6.46 1.01 3.36
C PHE A 185 7.06 1.92 2.28
N THR A 186 6.89 1.53 1.03
CA THR A 186 7.37 2.29 -0.13
C THR A 186 6.19 2.69 -0.98
N PHE A 187 6.11 3.96 -1.34
CA PHE A 187 5.22 4.45 -2.37
C PHE A 187 6.05 4.87 -3.59
N VAL A 188 5.84 4.23 -4.74
CA VAL A 188 6.51 4.57 -5.99
C VAL A 188 5.68 5.64 -6.69
N VAL A 189 6.24 6.84 -6.76
CA VAL A 189 5.58 8.00 -7.39
C VAL A 189 5.65 7.87 -8.90
N ASP A 190 6.83 7.52 -9.42
CA ASP A 190 7.08 7.29 -10.84
C ASP A 190 8.08 6.13 -11.01
N PRO A 191 7.64 4.97 -11.54
CA PRO A 191 8.49 3.81 -11.74
C PRO A 191 9.51 3.99 -12.87
N VAL A 192 9.31 4.94 -13.81
CA VAL A 192 10.22 5.19 -14.93
C VAL A 192 11.45 5.95 -14.46
N SER A 193 11.25 7.04 -13.72
CA SER A 193 12.35 7.81 -13.12
C SER A 193 12.95 7.16 -11.88
N GLY A 194 12.19 6.24 -11.25
CA GLY A 194 12.56 5.55 -10.02
C GLY A 194 12.29 6.36 -8.75
N ASP A 195 11.45 7.39 -8.86
CA ASP A 195 11.04 8.27 -7.78
C ASP A 195 10.15 7.54 -6.79
N ASN A 196 10.58 7.55 -5.52
CA ASN A 196 9.84 6.84 -4.49
C ASN A 196 10.00 7.47 -3.11
N LEU A 197 8.97 7.24 -2.31
CA LEU A 197 8.82 7.66 -0.94
C LEU A 197 8.88 6.42 -0.05
N ARG A 198 9.97 6.23 0.71
CA ARG A 198 10.12 5.09 1.63
C ARG A 198 10.06 5.57 3.07
N VAL A 199 9.01 5.19 3.79
CA VAL A 199 8.70 5.79 5.09
C VAL A 199 8.26 4.77 6.12
N ARG A 200 8.37 5.16 7.38
CA ARG A 200 7.79 4.50 8.53
C ARG A 200 6.78 5.48 9.12
N ALA A 201 5.53 5.07 9.19
CA ALA A 201 4.45 5.88 9.70
C ALA A 201 3.70 5.14 10.80
N ALA A 202 2.88 5.86 11.53
CA ALA A 202 1.99 5.28 12.52
C ALA A 202 0.59 5.85 12.34
N GLY A 203 -0.43 5.02 12.51
CA GLY A 203 -1.82 5.42 12.42
C GLY A 203 -2.74 4.23 12.17
N THR A 204 -4.02 4.54 12.00
CA THR A 204 -5.05 3.54 11.71
C THR A 204 -5.76 3.93 10.43
N LEU A 205 -5.98 2.94 9.57
CA LEU A 205 -6.76 3.05 8.35
C LEU A 205 -8.01 2.19 8.48
N THR A 206 -9.12 2.68 7.96
CA THR A 206 -10.37 1.93 7.80
C THR A 206 -10.66 1.81 6.31
N THR A 207 -10.78 0.58 5.82
CA THR A 207 -11.16 0.30 4.44
C THR A 207 -12.48 -0.45 4.39
N ASN A 208 -13.31 -0.10 3.41
CA ASN A 208 -14.53 -0.84 3.10
C ASN A 208 -14.54 -1.23 1.63
N ILE A 209 -15.00 -2.45 1.34
CA ILE A 209 -15.27 -2.93 -0.02
C ILE A 209 -16.72 -3.38 -0.06
N ASP A 210 -17.54 -2.71 -0.85
CA ASP A 210 -18.95 -3.06 -0.97
C ASP A 210 -19.18 -4.21 -1.99
N PRO A 211 -20.39 -4.79 -2.05
CA PRO A 211 -20.70 -5.88 -2.98
C PRO A 211 -20.60 -5.50 -4.46
N ALA A 212 -20.59 -4.20 -4.80
CA ALA A 212 -20.36 -3.72 -6.16
C ALA A 212 -18.87 -3.58 -6.48
N GLY A 213 -17.99 -3.79 -5.49
CA GLY A 213 -16.54 -3.68 -5.60
C GLY A 213 -16.01 -2.27 -5.40
N ASN A 214 -16.84 -1.33 -4.91
CA ASN A 214 -16.36 0.01 -4.58
C ASN A 214 -15.50 -0.06 -3.32
N ILE A 215 -14.31 0.51 -3.40
CA ILE A 215 -13.35 0.53 -2.32
C ILE A 215 -13.32 1.94 -1.74
N THR A 216 -13.43 2.05 -0.42
CA THR A 216 -13.21 3.29 0.31
C THR A 216 -12.11 3.12 1.33
N LEU A 217 -11.27 4.14 1.51
CA LEU A 217 -10.21 4.17 2.51
C LEU A 217 -10.26 5.49 3.26
N SER A 218 -10.18 5.42 4.57
CA SER A 218 -10.15 6.59 5.43
C SER A 218 -9.11 6.41 6.53
N GLY A 219 -8.51 7.51 6.97
CA GLY A 219 -7.57 7.50 8.07
C GLY A 219 -6.33 8.34 7.79
N ARG A 220 -5.45 8.40 8.78
CA ARG A 220 -4.26 9.24 8.75
C ARG A 220 -3.04 8.44 9.19
N LEU A 221 -1.98 8.55 8.41
CA LEU A 221 -0.65 8.05 8.76
C LEU A 221 0.28 9.22 9.04
N ASP A 222 0.77 9.30 10.28
CA ASP A 222 1.79 10.26 10.67
C ASP A 222 3.17 9.68 10.37
N VAL A 223 3.90 10.33 9.47
CA VAL A 223 5.23 9.87 9.04
C VAL A 223 6.24 10.18 10.15
N ARG A 224 6.86 9.13 10.68
CA ARG A 224 7.84 9.22 11.78
C ARG A 224 9.25 9.42 11.27
N ARG A 225 9.62 8.70 10.21
CA ARG A 225 10.92 8.82 9.54
C ARG A 225 10.83 8.23 8.15
N GLY A 226 11.66 8.72 7.23
CA GLY A 226 11.69 8.19 5.88
C GLY A 226 12.60 9.00 4.97
N LYS A 227 12.63 8.59 3.71
CA LYS A 227 13.37 9.26 2.66
C LYS A 227 12.49 9.41 1.43
N TYR A 228 12.67 10.51 0.72
CA TYR A 228 12.17 10.69 -0.63
C TYR A 228 13.35 10.67 -1.59
N LYS A 229 13.32 9.74 -2.55
CA LYS A 229 14.29 9.64 -3.62
C LYS A 229 13.72 10.35 -4.85
N LEU A 230 14.40 11.41 -5.27
CA LEU A 230 14.06 12.21 -6.45
C LEU A 230 15.13 12.03 -7.52
N SER A 231 14.71 11.73 -8.74
CA SER A 231 15.51 11.62 -9.94
C SER A 231 15.33 12.86 -10.80
N LEU A 232 16.39 13.65 -10.94
CA LEU A 232 16.39 14.88 -11.73
C LEU A 232 16.86 14.56 -13.15
N TYR A 233 15.89 14.41 -14.06
CA TYR A 233 16.10 14.16 -15.50
C TYR A 233 17.01 12.96 -15.82
N GLY A 234 17.06 11.95 -14.94
CA GLY A 234 17.93 10.78 -15.08
C GLY A 234 19.43 11.07 -14.95
N LEU A 235 19.82 12.31 -14.65
CA LEU A 235 21.22 12.74 -14.54
C LEU A 235 21.73 12.62 -13.10
N VAL A 236 20.89 12.98 -12.13
CA VAL A 236 21.24 13.05 -10.73
C VAL A 236 20.11 12.53 -9.87
N THR A 237 20.45 11.70 -8.88
CA THR A 237 19.55 11.30 -7.80
C THR A 237 19.86 12.08 -6.53
N ARG A 238 18.81 12.54 -5.85
CA ARG A 238 18.89 13.16 -4.52
C ARG A 238 17.97 12.45 -3.54
N GLU A 239 18.51 12.16 -2.37
CA GLU A 239 17.73 11.63 -1.25
C GLU A 239 17.44 12.75 -0.25
N PHE A 240 16.17 13.06 -0.07
CA PHE A 240 15.69 13.99 0.94
C PHE A 240 15.24 13.20 2.18
N ILE A 241 15.62 13.67 3.36
CA ILE A 241 15.21 13.07 4.64
C ILE A 241 13.89 13.70 5.04
N ILE A 242 12.87 12.90 5.29
CA ILE A 242 11.55 13.41 5.69
C ILE A 242 11.62 13.97 7.11
N THR A 243 11.04 15.14 7.29
CA THR A 243 10.96 15.83 8.58
C THR A 243 9.72 15.38 9.35
N LYS A 244 9.82 15.40 10.69
CA LYS A 244 8.70 15.12 11.59
C LYS A 244 7.57 16.14 11.35
N GLY A 245 6.33 15.69 11.45
CA GLY A 245 5.13 16.49 11.17
C GLY A 245 4.51 16.19 9.80
N SER A 246 5.24 15.44 8.96
CA SER A 246 4.73 14.95 7.68
C SER A 246 3.61 13.90 7.88
N SER A 247 2.65 13.85 6.96
CA SER A 247 1.51 12.94 7.03
C SER A 247 0.88 12.62 5.68
N ILE A 248 0.13 11.52 5.65
CA ILE A 248 -0.69 11.08 4.53
C ILE A 248 -2.10 10.81 5.05
N VAL A 249 -3.11 11.34 4.38
CA VAL A 249 -4.52 11.25 4.81
C VAL A 249 -5.37 10.71 3.68
N TRP A 250 -6.23 9.74 3.97
CA TRP A 250 -7.27 9.27 3.07
C TRP A 250 -8.63 9.67 3.62
N SER A 251 -9.53 10.10 2.72
CA SER A 251 -10.87 10.59 3.05
C SER A 251 -11.96 10.00 2.13
N GLY A 252 -11.74 8.80 1.60
CA GLY A 252 -12.67 8.11 0.71
C GLY A 252 -11.94 7.34 -0.37
N ASP A 253 -11.30 8.04 -1.32
CA ASP A 253 -10.62 7.40 -2.45
C ASP A 253 -9.33 6.67 -1.99
N PRO A 254 -9.22 5.34 -2.14
CA PRO A 254 -8.02 4.58 -1.75
C PRO A 254 -6.78 4.93 -2.58
N TYR A 255 -6.97 5.48 -3.77
CA TYR A 255 -5.92 5.74 -4.75
C TYR A 255 -5.44 7.19 -4.74
N ASN A 256 -6.11 8.08 -4.00
CA ASN A 256 -5.83 9.51 -4.03
C ASN A 256 -5.80 10.11 -2.61
N ALA A 257 -4.67 9.94 -1.92
CA ALA A 257 -4.44 10.48 -0.60
C ALA A 257 -4.08 11.97 -0.63
N ASP A 258 -4.44 12.73 0.41
CA ASP A 258 -3.89 14.05 0.66
C ASP A 258 -2.53 13.94 1.34
N LEU A 259 -1.54 14.58 0.71
CA LEU A 259 -0.16 14.62 1.15
C LEU A 259 0.12 15.91 1.91
N ASN A 260 0.90 15.79 2.97
CA ASN A 260 1.60 16.91 3.59
C ASN A 260 2.96 16.39 4.02
N ILE A 261 3.92 16.37 3.09
CA ILE A 261 5.25 15.82 3.31
C ILE A 261 6.26 16.95 3.18
N THR A 262 7.10 17.11 4.20
CA THR A 262 8.28 17.97 4.13
C THR A 262 9.53 17.11 4.23
N ALA A 263 10.49 17.34 3.34
CA ALA A 263 11.75 16.62 3.34
C ALA A 263 12.93 17.58 3.12
N VAL A 264 14.09 17.24 3.68
CA VAL A 264 15.28 18.09 3.68
C VAL A 264 16.48 17.38 3.07
N TYR A 265 17.19 18.07 2.19
CA TYR A 265 18.51 17.71 1.68
C TYR A 265 19.53 18.72 2.19
N LYS A 266 20.54 18.25 2.91
CA LYS A 266 21.60 19.10 3.46
C LYS A 266 22.75 19.16 2.46
N VAL A 267 23.16 20.36 2.09
CA VAL A 267 24.25 20.58 1.13
C VAL A 267 25.20 21.65 1.65
N LYS A 268 26.49 21.48 1.38
CA LYS A 268 27.50 22.51 1.62
C LYS A 268 27.86 23.15 0.29
N ALA A 269 27.63 24.45 0.15
CA ALA A 269 27.83 25.19 -1.09
C ALA A 269 28.31 26.62 -0.82
N ALA A 270 28.90 27.28 -1.81
CA ALA A 270 29.22 28.70 -1.72
C ALA A 270 27.93 29.52 -1.98
N PRO A 271 27.59 30.53 -1.15
CA PRO A 271 26.39 31.35 -1.32
C PRO A 271 26.42 32.29 -2.54
N ALA A 272 27.56 32.42 -3.24
CA ALA A 272 27.76 33.37 -4.33
C ALA A 272 26.59 33.40 -5.33
N ASP A 273 26.14 32.24 -5.82
CA ASP A 273 25.09 32.16 -6.83
C ASP A 273 23.70 32.55 -6.28
N LEU A 274 23.43 32.26 -5.00
CA LEU A 274 22.19 32.65 -4.32
C LEU A 274 22.14 34.17 -4.07
N LEU A 275 23.27 34.76 -3.67
CA LEU A 275 23.40 36.21 -3.45
C LEU A 275 23.31 36.99 -4.77
N ALA A 276 23.94 36.47 -5.83
CA ALA A 276 23.85 37.06 -7.17
C ALA A 276 22.40 37.06 -7.68
N ALA A 277 21.64 35.99 -7.44
CA ALA A 277 20.23 35.90 -7.81
C ALA A 277 19.33 36.89 -7.03
N GLN A 278 19.77 37.39 -5.88
CA GLN A 278 19.05 38.39 -5.07
C GLN A 278 19.48 39.85 -5.37
N GLY A 279 20.42 40.07 -6.29
CA GLY A 279 20.83 41.41 -6.72
C GLY A 279 21.73 42.18 -5.74
N THR A 280 22.29 41.52 -4.73
CA THR A 280 23.21 42.16 -3.77
C THR A 280 24.61 42.33 -4.37
N ASN A 281 25.00 43.56 -4.70
CA ASN A 281 26.30 43.93 -5.28
C ASN A 281 27.24 44.62 -4.27
N ASP A 282 27.29 44.15 -3.01
CA ASP A 282 28.18 44.73 -1.99
C ASP A 282 29.56 44.06 -1.98
N ALA A 283 30.62 44.88 -1.93
CA ALA A 283 32.01 44.40 -1.95
C ALA A 283 32.41 43.59 -0.71
N ALA A 284 31.76 43.83 0.45
CA ALA A 284 31.93 43.04 1.68
C ALA A 284 31.33 41.62 1.55
N SER A 285 30.31 41.45 0.69
CA SER A 285 29.67 40.18 0.39
C SER A 285 30.57 39.23 -0.41
N ASN A 286 31.65 39.72 -1.06
CA ASN A 286 32.51 38.90 -1.91
C ASN A 286 33.37 37.87 -1.15
N ASN A 287 33.75 38.13 0.11
CA ASN A 287 34.51 37.17 0.91
C ASN A 287 33.58 36.12 1.55
N VAL A 288 32.38 36.52 1.98
CA VAL A 288 31.34 35.60 2.50
C VAL A 288 30.74 34.75 1.36
N ALA A 289 30.60 35.32 0.15
CA ALA A 289 30.13 34.66 -1.07
C ALA A 289 30.96 33.42 -1.45
N ARG A 290 32.26 33.41 -1.12
CA ARG A 290 33.20 32.35 -1.51
C ARG A 290 33.35 31.24 -0.47
N ASN A 291 32.98 31.48 0.79
CA ASN A 291 33.11 30.51 1.85
C ASN A 291 31.90 29.56 1.84
N ALA A 292 32.18 28.26 1.79
CA ALA A 292 31.13 27.26 1.70
C ALA A 292 30.36 27.12 3.02
N MET A 293 29.05 27.38 2.99
CA MET A 293 28.13 27.28 4.12
C MET A 293 27.21 26.06 3.97
N ASN A 294 26.69 25.56 5.09
CA ASN A 294 25.64 24.55 5.06
C ASN A 294 24.28 25.17 4.73
N PHE A 295 23.53 24.52 3.84
CA PHE A 295 22.15 24.84 3.48
C PHE A 295 21.26 23.62 3.65
N ASN A 296 20.01 23.88 4.01
CA ASN A 296 18.92 22.93 3.98
C ASN A 296 18.04 23.25 2.77
N VAL A 297 18.05 22.39 1.76
CA VAL A 297 17.09 22.44 0.66
C VAL A 297 15.87 21.63 1.06
N LEU A 298 14.74 22.31 1.23
CA LEU A 298 13.47 21.74 1.62
C LEU A 298 12.62 21.49 0.38
N ILE A 299 12.01 20.32 0.34
CA ILE A 299 10.90 20.00 -0.56
C ILE A 299 9.65 19.86 0.28
N LYS A 300 8.59 20.54 -0.13
CA LYS A 300 7.23 20.43 0.43
C LYS A 300 6.34 19.83 -0.64
N VAL A 301 5.82 18.63 -0.39
CA VAL A 301 4.85 17.95 -1.25
C VAL A 301 3.50 18.01 -0.56
N THR A 302 2.56 18.76 -1.14
CA THR A 302 1.21 18.95 -0.61
C THR A 302 0.15 18.52 -1.62
N ASP A 303 -1.11 18.55 -1.19
CA ASP A 303 -2.29 18.22 -1.98
C ASP A 303 -2.38 16.73 -2.35
N GLN A 304 -3.20 16.41 -3.34
CA GLN A 304 -3.57 15.05 -3.69
C GLN A 304 -2.43 14.26 -4.35
N LEU A 305 -2.33 12.97 -4.04
CA LEU A 305 -1.35 12.04 -4.57
C LEU A 305 -1.33 11.96 -6.10
N SER A 306 -2.50 12.06 -6.74
CA SER A 306 -2.64 12.08 -8.21
C SER A 306 -2.15 13.39 -8.85
N LYS A 307 -2.13 14.47 -8.08
CA LYS A 307 -1.73 15.81 -8.55
C LYS A 307 -1.03 16.59 -7.43
N PRO A 308 0.17 16.15 -7.00
CA PRO A 308 0.85 16.79 -5.89
C PRO A 308 1.37 18.17 -6.31
N THR A 309 1.31 19.13 -5.39
CA THR A 309 2.02 20.40 -5.52
C THR A 309 3.39 20.28 -4.88
N ILE A 310 4.43 20.63 -5.63
CA ILE A 310 5.81 20.58 -5.16
C ILE A 310 6.33 22.00 -4.95
N GLY A 311 6.60 22.35 -3.70
CA GLY A 311 7.25 23.60 -3.30
C GLY A 311 8.69 23.38 -2.88
N PHE A 312 9.54 24.39 -3.13
CA PHE A 312 10.94 24.40 -2.74
C PHE A 312 11.24 25.57 -1.82
N ASP A 313 12.13 25.34 -0.86
CA ASP A 313 12.56 26.36 0.10
C ASP A 313 14.04 26.10 0.47
N ILE A 314 14.80 27.15 0.77
CA ILE A 314 16.22 27.04 1.14
C ILE A 314 16.40 27.79 2.44
N THR A 315 16.90 27.08 3.45
CA THR A 315 17.20 27.68 4.76
C THR A 315 18.65 27.46 5.14
N VAL A 316 19.19 28.40 5.91
CA VAL A 316 20.54 28.30 6.48
C VAL A 316 20.40 27.85 7.94
N PRO A 317 21.13 26.81 8.41
CA PRO A 317 21.11 26.41 9.80
C PRO A 317 21.51 27.57 10.72
N GLN A 318 20.85 27.70 11.87
CA GLN A 318 21.09 28.81 12.80
C GLN A 318 22.55 28.88 13.30
N SER A 319 23.26 27.75 13.35
CA SER A 319 24.69 27.69 13.68
C SER A 319 25.57 28.43 12.66
N GLU A 320 25.20 28.43 11.38
CA GLU A 320 25.93 29.15 10.33
C GLU A 320 25.67 30.66 10.41
N LEU A 321 24.43 31.05 10.75
CA LEU A 321 24.07 32.47 10.96
C LEU A 321 24.83 33.08 12.15
N ASN A 322 25.08 32.30 13.19
CA ASN A 322 25.85 32.76 14.35
C ASN A 322 27.35 32.89 14.01
N ASN A 323 27.88 31.99 13.17
CA ASN A 323 29.28 32.02 12.75
C ASN A 323 29.57 33.14 11.73
N SER A 324 28.60 33.53 10.89
CA SER A 324 28.76 34.66 9.96
C SER A 324 28.72 36.02 10.66
N VAL A 325 28.02 36.13 11.80
CA VAL A 325 28.00 37.35 12.65
C VAL A 325 29.23 37.44 13.56
N ALA A 326 29.87 36.32 13.92
CA ALA A 326 31.08 36.29 14.75
C ALA A 326 32.38 36.71 14.01
N GLY A 327 32.30 37.11 12.73
CA GLY A 327 33.42 37.65 11.95
C GLY A 327 33.73 39.13 12.20
N GLN A 328 32.89 39.84 12.97
CA GLN A 328 33.19 41.17 13.50
C GLN A 328 33.44 41.07 15.00
N VAL A 329 34.67 40.74 15.36
CA VAL A 329 35.21 41.10 16.68
C VAL A 329 36.38 42.03 16.39
N ASP A 330 36.17 43.31 16.67
CA ASP A 330 37.18 44.35 16.55
C ASP A 330 38.44 43.95 17.32
N ALA A 331 39.58 43.97 16.62
CA ALA A 331 40.87 44.13 17.25
C ALA A 331 41.19 45.63 17.21
N ILE A 332 41.25 46.25 18.39
CA ILE A 332 41.97 47.51 18.63
C ILE A 332 43.46 47.26 18.44
#